data_AF-A0A839F6B6-F1
#
_entry.id   AF-A0A839F6B6-F1
#
_cell.length_a   1.000
_cell.length_b   1.000
_cell.length_c   1.000
_cell.angle_alpha   90.00
_cell.angle_beta   90.00
_cell.angle_gamma   90.00
#
_symmetry.space_group_name_H-M   'P 1'
#
loop_
_entity.id
_entity.type
_entity.pdbx_description
1 polymer ?
#
loop_
_entity_poly.entity_id
_entity_poly.type
_entity_poly.pdbx_seq_one_letter_code
_entity_poly.pdbx_strand_id
1 'polypeptide(L)'
;MTQSQKVQVENVNHPGNKQRLDQAKYDAMKEAYLQVLPAATPGLTVAEIRERLTDVLSQEHFPGGAKAGWWAKAVQLDLEAKGVVKREKTSPIRLYLA
;
A
#
# COMPACT_ATOMS: atom_id res chain seq x y z
N MET A 1 -7.99 18.12 20.82
CA MET A 1 -7.90 17.59 19.45
C MET A 1 -6.50 17.04 19.26
N THR A 2 -6.32 15.73 19.26
CA THR A 2 -5.01 15.10 19.09
C THR A 2 -4.49 15.40 17.69
N GLN A 3 -3.31 16.03 17.59
CA GLN A 3 -2.61 16.18 16.32
C GLN A 3 -2.39 14.79 15.72
N SER A 4 -2.90 14.55 14.51
CA SER A 4 -2.66 13.28 13.86
C SER A 4 -1.22 13.26 13.34
N GLN A 5 -0.45 12.30 13.84
CA GLN A 5 0.96 12.11 13.45
C GLN A 5 1.07 11.95 11.94
N LYS A 6 2.18 12.42 11.35
CA LYS A 6 2.41 12.33 9.91
C LYS A 6 3.62 11.48 9.57
N VAL A 7 3.44 10.60 8.58
CA VAL A 7 4.52 9.82 7.97
C VAL A 7 4.99 10.48 6.69
N GLN A 8 6.30 10.43 6.41
CA GLN A 8 6.82 10.76 5.09
C GLN A 8 6.70 9.54 4.17
N VAL A 9 6.04 9.72 3.03
CA VAL A 9 5.92 8.71 1.97
C VAL A 9 6.62 9.17 0.70
N GLU A 10 7.18 8.20 0.00
CA GLU A 10 7.86 8.36 -1.28
C GLU A 10 7.01 7.76 -2.41
N ASN A 11 7.40 8.03 -3.65
CA ASN A 11 6.74 7.47 -4.82
C ASN A 11 7.79 7.03 -5.82
N VAL A 12 7.83 5.74 -6.12
CA VAL A 12 8.83 5.16 -7.05
C VAL A 12 8.79 5.79 -8.45
N ASN A 13 7.64 6.34 -8.88
CA ASN A 13 7.51 7.02 -10.18
C ASN A 13 7.99 8.47 -10.16
N HIS A 14 8.16 9.07 -8.97
CA HIS A 14 8.65 10.45 -8.80
C HIS A 14 9.72 10.49 -7.69
N PRO A 15 10.92 9.93 -7.94
CA PRO A 15 11.99 9.87 -6.94
C PRO A 15 12.35 11.25 -6.38
N GLY A 16 12.61 11.32 -5.07
CA GLY A 16 12.93 12.57 -4.38
C GLY A 16 11.71 13.41 -3.97
N ASN A 17 10.51 13.12 -4.48
CA ASN A 17 9.28 13.76 -4.01
C ASN A 17 8.74 13.03 -2.77
N LYS A 18 8.55 13.78 -1.68
CA LYS A 18 8.04 13.27 -0.40
C LYS A 18 6.73 13.93 -0.04
N GLN A 19 5.74 13.12 0.33
CA GLN A 19 4.44 13.60 0.82
C GLN A 19 4.27 13.26 2.29
N ARG A 20 3.41 14.02 2.99
CA ARG A 20 3.10 13.79 4.41
C ARG A 20 1.69 13.25 4.55
N LEU A 21 1.55 12.00 4.96
CA LEU A 21 0.25 11.34 5.14
C LEU A 21 -0.06 11.11 6.61
N ASP A 22 -1.32 10.87 6.91
CA ASP A 22 -1.74 10.42 8.24
C ASP A 22 -1.07 9.09 8.62
N GLN A 23 -0.36 9.06 9.74
CA GLN A 23 0.44 7.91 10.18
C GLN A 23 -0.43 6.68 10.44
N ALA A 24 -1.53 6.84 11.20
CA ALA A 24 -2.38 5.72 11.59
C ALA A 24 -3.02 5.04 10.37
N LYS A 25 -3.54 5.85 9.43
CA LYS A 25 -4.11 5.32 8.17
C LYS A 25 -3.05 4.66 7.29
N TYR A 26 -1.85 5.24 7.24
CA TYR A 26 -0.75 4.65 6.48
C TYR A 26 -0.37 3.30 7.07
N ASP A 27 -0.17 3.20 8.39
CA ASP A 27 0.27 1.97 9.04
C ASP A 27 -0.77 0.86 8.88
N ALA A 28 -2.06 1.18 9.09
CA ALA A 28 -3.14 0.23 8.91
C ALA A 28 -3.26 -0.29 7.47
N MET A 29 -3.06 0.58 6.47
CA MET A 29 -3.05 0.16 5.07
C MET A 29 -1.78 -0.63 4.74
N LYS A 30 -0.62 -0.24 5.28
CA LYS A 30 0.66 -0.94 5.09
C LYS A 30 0.62 -2.36 5.65
N GLU A 31 0.10 -2.52 6.86
CA GLU A 31 -0.08 -3.82 7.50
C GLU A 31 -0.95 -4.74 6.64
N ALA A 32 -2.14 -4.26 6.25
CA ALA A 32 -3.04 -4.99 5.36
C ALA A 32 -2.38 -5.33 4.01
N TYR A 33 -1.63 -4.39 3.40
CA TYR A 33 -0.96 -4.59 2.12
C TYR A 33 0.13 -5.66 2.20
N LEU A 34 0.94 -5.65 3.27
CA LEU A 34 1.99 -6.65 3.47
C LEU A 34 1.42 -8.03 3.79
N GLN A 35 0.28 -8.08 4.49
CA GLN A 35 -0.41 -9.34 4.79
C GLN A 35 -0.92 -10.06 3.54
N VAL A 36 -1.38 -9.33 2.52
CA VAL A 36 -1.98 -9.93 1.31
C VAL A 36 -0.96 -10.32 0.24
N LEU A 37 0.24 -9.74 0.26
CA LEU A 37 1.25 -9.98 -0.75
C LEU A 37 1.97 -11.33 -0.55
N PRO A 38 2.22 -12.10 -1.62
CA PRO A 38 3.00 -13.32 -1.53
C PRO A 38 4.48 -13.01 -1.33
N ALA A 39 5.19 -13.92 -0.66
CA ALA A 39 6.63 -13.84 -0.43
C ALA A 39 7.48 -14.33 -1.62
N ALA A 40 6.85 -14.81 -2.70
CA ALA A 40 7.52 -15.33 -3.88
C ALA A 40 6.71 -15.01 -5.15
N THR A 41 7.32 -15.23 -6.32
CA THR A 41 6.63 -15.16 -7.61
C THR A 41 5.86 -16.45 -7.89
N PRO A 42 4.74 -16.40 -8.63
CA PRO A 42 4.12 -15.20 -9.19
C PRO A 42 3.47 -14.33 -8.10
N GLY A 43 3.65 -13.02 -8.25
CA GLY A 43 2.99 -12.01 -7.45
C GLY A 43 1.51 -11.85 -7.79
N LEU A 44 0.86 -10.94 -7.08
CA LEU A 44 -0.54 -10.59 -7.30
C LEU A 44 -0.67 -9.36 -8.16
N THR A 45 -1.69 -9.36 -9.02
CA THR A 45 -2.10 -8.17 -9.74
C THR A 45 -2.66 -7.12 -8.77
N VAL A 46 -2.60 -5.84 -9.17
CA VAL A 46 -3.19 -4.75 -8.37
C VAL A 46 -4.69 -4.95 -8.14
N ALA A 47 -5.40 -5.62 -9.05
CA ALA A 47 -6.81 -5.96 -8.89
C ALA A 47 -7.00 -7.01 -7.77
N GLU A 48 -6.28 -8.13 -7.83
CA GLU A 48 -6.33 -9.19 -6.80
C GLU A 48 -5.94 -8.65 -5.42
N ILE A 49 -4.96 -7.76 -5.33
CA ILE A 49 -4.58 -7.10 -4.07
C ILE A 49 -5.73 -6.28 -3.51
N ARG A 50 -6.40 -5.48 -4.34
CA ARG A 50 -7.54 -4.65 -3.91
C ARG A 50 -8.70 -5.49 -3.40
N GLU A 51 -8.97 -6.61 -4.06
CA GLU A 51 -9.99 -7.57 -3.61
C GLU A 51 -9.60 -8.16 -2.25
N ARG A 52 -8.37 -8.63 -2.06
CA ARG A 52 -7.94 -9.18 -0.76
C ARG A 52 -7.90 -8.15 0.35
N LEU A 53 -7.58 -6.89 0.03
CA LEU A 53 -7.57 -5.81 1.00
C LEU A 53 -8.96 -5.57 1.61
N THR A 54 -10.07 -5.83 0.91
CA THR A 54 -11.41 -5.60 1.49
C THR A 54 -11.68 -6.46 2.72
N ASP A 55 -11.05 -7.63 2.81
CA ASP A 55 -11.29 -8.59 3.88
C ASP A 55 -10.45 -8.31 5.14
N VAL A 56 -9.30 -7.65 4.99
CA VAL A 56 -8.31 -7.45 6.07
C VAL A 56 -8.15 -5.99 6.49
N LEU A 57 -8.72 -5.03 5.74
CA LEU A 57 -8.53 -3.62 6.02
C LEU A 57 -9.27 -3.17 7.30
N SER A 58 -8.56 -2.49 8.19
CA SER A 58 -9.10 -1.94 9.44
C SER A 58 -10.32 -1.04 9.20
N GLN A 59 -11.47 -1.45 9.73
CA GLN A 59 -12.71 -0.66 9.70
C GLN A 59 -12.66 0.57 10.61
N GLU A 60 -11.78 0.58 11.62
CA GLU A 60 -11.56 1.76 12.46
C GLU A 60 -11.01 2.92 11.64
N HIS A 61 -10.05 2.64 10.76
CA HIS A 61 -9.37 3.67 9.96
C HIS A 61 -10.01 3.87 8.58
N PHE A 62 -10.67 2.84 8.05
CA PHE A 62 -11.29 2.80 6.73
C PHE A 62 -12.73 2.24 6.79
N PRO A 63 -13.66 2.91 7.49
CA PRO A 63 -15.04 2.43 7.58
C PRO A 63 -15.66 2.35 6.17
N GLY A 64 -16.16 1.16 5.81
CA GLY A 64 -16.72 0.89 4.49
C GLY A 64 -15.72 1.05 3.33
N GLY A 65 -14.41 1.00 3.60
CA GLY A 65 -13.37 1.15 2.58
C GLY A 65 -13.20 2.57 2.04
N ALA A 66 -13.64 3.60 2.78
CA ALA A 66 -13.56 4.99 2.34
C ALA A 66 -12.12 5.39 1.91
N LYS A 67 -11.95 5.74 0.63
CA LYS A 67 -10.67 6.10 0.00
C LYS A 67 -9.60 5.00 0.04
N ALA A 68 -9.95 3.74 0.32
CA ALA A 68 -9.01 2.63 0.42
C ALA A 68 -8.18 2.46 -0.86
N GLY A 69 -8.78 2.64 -2.04
CA GLY A 69 -8.06 2.52 -3.32
C GLY A 69 -6.92 3.54 -3.49
N TRP A 70 -7.09 4.77 -2.99
CA TRP A 70 -6.04 5.80 -3.02
C TRP A 70 -4.93 5.48 -2.03
N TRP A 71 -5.30 5.07 -0.82
CA TRP A 71 -4.34 4.68 0.22
C TRP A 71 -3.54 3.44 -0.16
N ALA A 72 -4.18 2.43 -0.73
CA ALA A 72 -3.52 1.24 -1.27
C ALA A 72 -2.52 1.63 -2.36
N LYS A 73 -2.85 2.59 -3.23
CA LYS A 73 -1.92 3.07 -4.25
C LYS A 73 -0.75 3.85 -3.65
N ALA A 74 -0.99 4.74 -2.69
CA ALA A 74 0.05 5.50 -2.02
C ALA A 74 1.04 4.57 -1.28
N VAL A 75 0.52 3.61 -0.51
CA VAL A 75 1.32 2.59 0.19
C VAL A 75 2.08 1.71 -0.79
N GLN A 76 1.44 1.23 -1.87
CA GLN A 76 2.12 0.46 -2.91
C GLN A 76 3.36 1.19 -3.43
N LEU A 77 3.20 2.45 -3.87
CA LEU A 77 4.27 3.20 -4.52
C LEU A 77 5.41 3.54 -3.56
N ASP A 78 5.08 3.76 -2.29
CA ASP A 78 6.04 4.00 -1.23
C ASP A 78 6.81 2.72 -0.86
N LEU A 79 6.15 1.57 -0.76
CA LEU A 79 6.79 0.28 -0.52
C LEU A 79 7.67 -0.16 -1.70
N GLU A 80 7.25 0.13 -2.94
CA GLU A 80 8.08 -0.04 -4.14
C GLU A 80 9.32 0.88 -4.07
N ALA A 81 9.17 2.15 -3.68
CA ALA A 81 10.28 3.10 -3.54
C ALA A 81 11.29 2.67 -2.46
N LYS A 82 10.78 2.13 -1.34
CA LYS A 82 11.57 1.62 -0.21
C LYS A 82 12.17 0.23 -0.46
N GLY A 83 11.85 -0.41 -1.59
CA GLY A 83 12.32 -1.74 -1.94
C GLY A 83 11.76 -2.87 -1.08
N VAL A 84 10.62 -2.65 -0.40
CA VAL A 84 9.91 -3.66 0.40
C VAL A 84 8.99 -4.51 -0.48
N VAL A 85 8.48 -3.93 -1.57
CA VAL A 85 7.65 -4.61 -2.56
C VAL A 85 8.33 -4.52 -3.92
N LYS A 86 8.36 -5.64 -4.65
CA LYS A 86 8.92 -5.72 -6.00
C LYS A 86 7.82 -5.93 -7.02
N ARG A 87 8.10 -5.51 -8.26
CA ARG A 87 7.21 -5.65 -9.41
C ARG A 87 7.75 -6.65 -10.42
N GLU A 88 6.89 -7.50 -10.94
CA GLU A 88 7.18 -8.29 -12.13
C GLU A 88 6.87 -7.47 -13.39
N LYS A 89 7.71 -7.60 -14.43
CA LYS A 89 7.53 -6.92 -15.72
C LYS A 89 6.50 -7.66 -16.59
N THR A 90 5.27 -7.78 -16.10
CA THR A 90 4.14 -8.47 -16.75
C THR A 90 3.03 -7.49 -17.12
N SER A 91 2.10 -7.92 -17.97
CA SER A 91 0.84 -7.22 -18.23
C SER A 91 -0.34 -8.17 -17.94
N PRO A 92 -1.16 -7.93 -16.90
CA PRO A 92 -1.06 -6.84 -15.91
C PRO A 92 0.17 -6.97 -14.99
N ILE A 93 0.57 -5.86 -14.35
CA ILE A 93 1.67 -5.82 -13.37
C ILE A 93 1.31 -6.70 -12.17
N ARG A 94 2.29 -7.48 -11.70
CA ARG A 94 2.22 -8.27 -10.47
C ARG A 94 3.21 -7.78 -9.42
N LEU A 95 2.83 -7.90 -8.15
CA LEU A 95 3.60 -7.43 -6.99
C LEU A 95 3.81 -8.57 -5.98
N TYR A 96 4.99 -8.62 -5.38
CA TYR A 96 5.38 -9.59 -4.35
C TYR A 96 6.31 -8.92 -3.33
N LEU A 97 6.47 -9.53 -2.15
CA LEU A 97 7.40 -9.04 -1.13
C LEU A 97 8.85 -9.21 -1.59
N ALA A 98 9.69 -8.22 -1.28
CA ALA A 98 11.09 -8.16 -1.73
C ALA A 98 12.00 -9.24 -1.13
#